data_AF-A0A9X7XYR0-F1
#
_entry.id   AF-A0A9X7XYR0-F1
#
_cell.length_a   1.000
_cell.length_b   1.000
_cell.length_c   1.000
_cell.angle_alpha   90.00
_cell.angle_beta   90.00
_cell.angle_gamma   90.00
#
_symmetry.space_group_name_H-M   'P 1'
#
loop_
_entity.id
_entity.type
_entity.pdbx_description
1 polymer ?
#
loop_
_entity_poly.entity_id
_entity_poly.type
_entity_poly.pdbx_seq_one_letter_code
_entity_poly.pdbx_strand_id
1 'polypeptide(L)'
;MSNVIKRNLKYFLLSYIIFSFFELLFNREFLMGVLPLGYAGINLSTSLQFLIMFYIGAFSFGMVFILQFVILFLSAYFSNLSKLTKGFLWSILYLTILFDLIHIALGVNYTGFNLPIISSLVYTVIILVASILVIMQASRVYDKIIMLLLLVPDIDAYLVLIGSWLTELSKSSTFNIINIISGESLAYLVLISGVIFIGYTMWNRISWKYIIPGIVVGLPVFIIAWFNLIPGVAMAIGFTFPYVLGMLGVRNWMPPIFFLIAVLALFSAIGLYKKNQQVSLTALALFGGALIFDTVTTTTYMLIPLIATLVGSLIKEKIKV
;
A
#
# COMPACT_ATOMS: atom_id res chain seq x y z
N MET A 1 -8.77 -6.91 26.69
CA MET A 1 -8.29 -5.55 26.36
C MET A 1 -9.09 -4.53 27.16
N SER A 2 -8.44 -3.65 27.93
CA SER A 2 -9.11 -2.59 28.71
C SER A 2 -9.94 -1.66 27.80
N ASN A 3 -11.08 -1.14 28.28
CA ASN A 3 -11.94 -0.23 27.51
C ASN A 3 -11.21 1.05 27.03
N VAL A 4 -10.17 1.48 27.74
CA VAL A 4 -9.31 2.60 27.34
C VAL A 4 -8.51 2.27 26.08
N ILE A 5 -7.92 1.07 26.02
CA ILE A 5 -7.10 0.63 24.89
C ILE A 5 -8.00 0.47 23.64
N LYS A 6 -9.23 -0.06 23.79
CA LYS A 6 -10.18 -0.17 22.66
C LYS A 6 -10.57 1.18 22.07
N ARG A 7 -10.80 2.19 22.93
CA ARG A 7 -11.16 3.54 22.48
C ARG A 7 -10.02 4.20 21.72
N ASN A 8 -8.79 3.99 22.19
CA ASN A 8 -7.59 4.58 21.59
C ASN A 8 -7.08 3.82 20.36
N LEU A 9 -7.45 2.54 20.20
CA LEU A 9 -7.05 1.71 19.07
C LEU A 9 -7.45 2.31 17.71
N LYS A 10 -8.64 2.93 17.62
CA LYS A 10 -9.08 3.57 16.37
C LYS A 10 -8.20 4.73 15.95
N TYR A 11 -7.83 5.59 16.91
CA TYR A 11 -6.94 6.72 16.66
C TYR A 11 -5.53 6.26 16.32
N PHE A 12 -5.06 5.20 16.99
CA PHE A 12 -3.80 4.55 16.68
C PHE A 12 -3.77 4.01 15.25
N LEU A 13 -4.79 3.26 14.82
CA LEU A 13 -4.86 2.74 13.45
C LEU A 13 -5.01 3.85 12.39
N LEU A 14 -5.72 4.93 12.72
CA LEU A 14 -5.82 6.11 11.85
C LEU A 14 -4.46 6.81 11.71
N SER A 15 -3.64 6.83 12.77
CA SER A 15 -2.30 7.40 12.72
C SER A 15 -1.42 6.67 11.71
N TYR A 16 -1.49 5.32 11.68
CA TYR A 16 -0.81 4.52 10.66
C TYR A 16 -1.22 4.95 9.25
N ILE A 17 -2.53 5.02 8.98
CA ILE A 17 -3.06 5.41 7.67
C ILE A 17 -2.56 6.81 7.27
N ILE A 18 -2.58 7.77 8.20
CA ILE A 18 -2.11 9.14 7.93
C ILE A 18 -0.61 9.13 7.59
N PHE A 19 0.21 8.44 8.36
CA PHE A 19 1.64 8.34 8.08
C PHE A 19 1.92 7.59 6.77
N SER A 20 1.12 6.58 6.41
CA SER A 20 1.22 5.94 5.10
C SER A 20 0.94 6.92 3.97
N PHE A 21 -0.09 7.78 4.08
CA PHE A 21 -0.34 8.82 3.07
C PHE A 21 0.76 9.89 3.02
N PHE A 22 1.34 10.27 4.16
CA PHE A 22 2.49 11.19 4.13
C PHE A 22 3.72 10.54 3.52
N GLU A 23 3.98 9.27 3.81
CA GLU A 23 5.05 8.54 3.14
C GLU A 23 4.79 8.42 1.64
N LEU A 24 3.55 8.14 1.22
CA LEU A 24 3.14 8.10 -0.19
C LEU A 24 3.43 9.43 -0.91
N LEU A 25 3.03 10.57 -0.31
CA LEU A 25 3.13 11.89 -0.93
C LEU A 25 4.54 12.49 -0.86
N PHE A 26 5.29 12.16 0.18
CA PHE A 26 6.63 12.71 0.44
C PHE A 26 7.72 11.64 0.36
N ASN A 27 7.46 10.55 -0.39
CA ASN A 27 8.40 9.45 -0.54
C ASN A 27 9.75 10.00 -1.04
N ARG A 28 10.82 9.63 -0.34
CA ARG A 28 12.16 10.16 -0.60
C ARG A 28 12.70 9.76 -1.97
N GLU A 29 12.40 8.55 -2.43
CA GLU A 29 12.79 8.07 -3.75
C GLU A 29 12.03 8.82 -4.85
N PHE A 30 10.74 9.10 -4.63
CA PHE A 30 9.95 9.95 -5.53
C PHE A 30 10.48 11.39 -5.61
N LEU A 31 10.77 12.01 -4.46
CA LEU A 31 11.30 13.37 -4.42
C LEU A 31 12.69 13.48 -5.07
N MET A 32 13.48 12.41 -5.04
CA MET A 32 14.81 12.36 -5.67
C MET A 32 14.78 11.90 -7.14
N GLY A 33 13.83 11.05 -7.53
CA GLY A 33 13.80 10.35 -8.82
C GLY A 33 12.88 10.96 -9.88
N VAL A 34 11.74 11.55 -9.51
CA VAL A 34 10.73 12.01 -10.48
C VAL A 34 10.60 13.51 -10.55
N LEU A 35 10.83 14.23 -9.46
CA LEU A 35 10.97 15.66 -9.58
C LEU A 35 12.28 15.90 -10.35
N PRO A 36 12.25 16.67 -11.46
CA PRO A 36 13.41 16.87 -12.34
C PRO A 36 14.45 17.79 -11.67
N LEU A 37 14.73 17.61 -10.38
CA LEU A 37 15.66 18.41 -9.59
C LEU A 37 17.10 17.98 -9.85
N GLY A 38 17.32 16.67 -10.01
CA GLY A 38 18.60 16.13 -10.47
C GLY A 38 18.95 16.57 -11.90
N TYR A 39 17.95 16.64 -12.79
CA TYR A 39 18.11 17.14 -14.15
C TYR A 39 18.17 18.68 -14.25
N ALA A 40 17.54 19.40 -13.31
CA ALA A 40 17.57 20.87 -13.25
C ALA A 40 18.76 21.43 -12.45
N GLY A 41 19.67 20.59 -11.95
CA GLY A 41 20.82 21.04 -11.15
C GLY A 41 20.45 21.69 -9.81
N ILE A 42 19.23 21.46 -9.32
CA ILE A 42 18.77 22.00 -8.04
C ILE A 42 19.35 21.13 -6.93
N ASN A 43 20.32 21.69 -6.21
CA ASN A 43 20.98 21.00 -5.11
C ASN A 43 19.97 20.83 -3.95
N LEU A 44 19.63 19.59 -3.59
CA LEU A 44 18.67 19.23 -2.53
C LEU A 44 18.99 19.90 -1.18
N SER A 45 20.26 20.24 -0.96
CA SER A 45 20.76 20.95 0.22
C SER A 45 20.42 22.45 0.27
N THR A 46 19.94 23.05 -0.84
CA THR A 46 19.81 24.52 -0.97
C THR A 46 18.38 25.05 -0.96
N SER A 47 17.36 24.21 -1.18
CA SER A 47 15.96 24.64 -1.19
C SER A 47 15.23 24.16 0.07
N LEU A 48 14.92 25.10 0.97
CA LEU A 48 14.27 24.85 2.26
C LEU A 48 12.99 24.02 2.12
N GLN A 49 12.20 24.26 1.08
CA GLN A 49 10.93 23.57 0.81
C GLN A 49 11.14 22.08 0.56
N PHE A 50 12.16 21.71 -0.24
CA PHE A 50 12.50 20.31 -0.51
C PHE A 50 13.06 19.61 0.72
N LEU A 51 13.91 20.29 1.48
CA LEU A 51 14.43 19.76 2.72
C LEU A 51 13.30 19.43 3.72
N ILE A 52 12.30 20.32 3.84
CA ILE A 52 11.11 20.08 4.69
C ILE A 52 10.34 18.86 4.20
N MET A 53 10.05 18.75 2.90
CA MET A 53 9.35 17.59 2.33
C MET A 53 10.11 16.28 2.59
N PHE A 54 11.43 16.30 2.42
CA PHE A 54 12.29 15.15 2.67
C PHE A 54 12.26 14.70 4.14
N TYR A 55 12.30 15.63 5.10
CA TYR A 55 12.18 15.31 6.51
C TYR A 55 10.80 14.77 6.90
N ILE A 56 9.72 15.30 6.29
CA ILE A 56 8.36 14.79 6.50
C ILE A 56 8.27 13.33 6.03
N GLY A 57 8.81 13.02 4.84
CA GLY A 57 8.92 11.64 4.34
C GLY A 57 9.73 10.76 5.31
N ALA A 58 10.97 11.14 5.62
CA ALA A 58 11.82 10.36 6.54
C ALA A 58 11.14 10.04 7.89
N PHE A 59 10.47 11.03 8.49
CA PHE A 59 9.72 10.83 9.72
C PHE A 59 8.51 9.91 9.52
N SER A 60 7.77 10.07 8.42
CA SER A 60 6.61 9.24 8.09
C SER A 60 6.99 7.79 7.88
N PHE A 61 8.06 7.51 7.11
CA PHE A 61 8.65 6.17 7.00
C PHE A 61 8.97 5.57 8.36
N GLY A 62 9.68 6.31 9.23
CA GLY A 62 10.03 5.84 10.57
C GLY A 62 8.81 5.52 11.44
N MET A 63 7.76 6.33 11.33
CA MET A 63 6.49 6.08 12.02
C MET A 63 5.77 4.85 11.45
N VAL A 64 5.69 4.71 10.12
CA VAL A 64 5.11 3.52 9.46
C VAL A 64 5.84 2.27 9.95
N PHE A 65 7.17 2.24 9.88
CA PHE A 65 8.00 1.15 10.37
C PHE A 65 7.65 0.71 11.80
N ILE A 66 7.67 1.64 12.75
CA ILE A 66 7.35 1.35 14.16
C ILE A 66 5.91 0.86 14.31
N LEU A 67 4.95 1.53 13.65
CA LEU A 67 3.54 1.21 13.78
C LEU A 67 3.20 -0.17 13.21
N GLN A 68 3.88 -0.62 12.15
CA GLN A 68 3.66 -1.95 11.58
C GLN A 68 3.98 -3.06 12.58
N PHE A 69 5.10 -2.96 13.31
CA PHE A 69 5.44 -3.91 14.38
C PHE A 69 4.37 -3.97 15.46
N VAL A 70 3.90 -2.80 15.89
CA VAL A 70 2.87 -2.72 16.92
C VAL A 70 1.55 -3.30 16.42
N ILE A 71 1.14 -2.99 15.18
CA ILE A 71 -0.08 -3.56 14.59
C ILE A 71 0.03 -5.09 14.47
N LEU A 72 1.14 -5.61 13.97
CA LEU A 72 1.39 -7.07 13.89
C LEU A 72 1.30 -7.73 15.25
N PHE A 73 1.97 -7.18 16.25
CA PHE A 73 1.93 -7.70 17.62
C PHE A 73 0.51 -7.67 18.19
N LEU A 74 -0.17 -6.53 18.08
CA LEU A 74 -1.55 -6.39 18.57
C LEU A 74 -2.49 -7.38 17.89
N SER A 75 -2.35 -7.57 16.58
CA SER A 75 -3.12 -8.55 15.83
C SER A 75 -2.78 -9.99 16.21
N ALA A 76 -1.51 -10.35 16.35
CA ALA A 76 -1.10 -11.71 16.71
C ALA A 76 -1.57 -12.08 18.13
N TYR A 77 -1.48 -11.14 19.07
CA TYR A 77 -1.78 -11.38 20.47
C TYR A 77 -3.27 -11.19 20.80
N PHE A 78 -3.85 -10.02 20.51
CA PHE A 78 -5.17 -9.63 21.01
C PHE A 78 -6.33 -9.98 20.08
N SER A 79 -6.10 -10.14 18.77
CA SER A 79 -7.20 -10.34 17.83
C SER A 79 -7.99 -11.64 18.07
N ASN A 80 -9.24 -11.69 17.63
CA ASN A 80 -10.02 -12.93 17.55
C ASN A 80 -9.75 -13.77 16.28
N LEU A 81 -8.52 -13.73 15.75
CA LEU A 81 -8.12 -14.55 14.61
C LEU A 81 -7.88 -16.02 15.00
N SER A 82 -8.01 -16.92 14.03
CA SER A 82 -7.74 -18.36 14.20
C SER A 82 -6.30 -18.62 14.67
N LYS A 83 -6.10 -19.73 15.39
CA LYS A 83 -4.75 -20.14 15.86
C LYS A 83 -3.74 -20.23 14.73
N LEU A 84 -4.16 -20.77 13.58
CA LEU A 84 -3.32 -20.87 12.38
C LEU A 84 -2.89 -19.48 11.89
N THR A 85 -3.83 -18.56 11.74
CA THR A 85 -3.54 -17.18 11.29
C THR A 85 -2.62 -16.47 12.27
N LYS A 86 -2.87 -16.59 13.58
CA LYS A 86 -1.97 -16.04 14.61
C LYS A 86 -0.57 -16.63 14.52
N GLY A 87 -0.44 -17.93 14.26
CA GLY A 87 0.84 -18.58 14.02
C GLY A 87 1.61 -17.93 12.87
N PHE A 88 0.95 -17.71 11.73
CA PHE A 88 1.55 -16.97 10.61
C PHE A 88 1.96 -15.54 11.00
N LEU A 89 1.13 -14.80 11.73
CA LEU A 89 1.46 -13.44 12.17
C LEU A 89 2.69 -13.41 13.11
N TRP A 90 2.81 -14.37 14.03
CA TRP A 90 3.99 -14.50 14.88
C TRP A 90 5.24 -14.84 14.08
N SER A 91 5.15 -15.76 13.11
CA SER A 91 6.25 -16.09 12.22
C SER A 91 6.71 -14.86 11.42
N ILE A 92 5.77 -14.09 10.87
CA ILE A 92 6.07 -12.86 10.14
C ILE A 92 6.75 -11.85 11.05
N LEU A 93 6.20 -11.60 12.25
CA LEU A 93 6.80 -10.69 13.22
C LEU A 93 8.23 -11.09 13.56
N TYR A 94 8.47 -12.37 13.86
CA TYR A 94 9.79 -12.90 14.15
C TYR A 94 10.76 -12.73 12.98
N LEU A 95 10.35 -13.11 11.76
CA LEU A 95 11.17 -12.98 10.56
C LEU A 95 11.50 -11.51 10.26
N THR A 96 10.54 -10.61 10.44
CA THR A 96 10.74 -9.17 10.22
C THR A 96 11.80 -8.63 11.18
N ILE A 97 11.67 -8.91 12.48
CA ILE A 97 12.67 -8.50 13.49
C ILE A 97 14.04 -9.09 13.14
N LEU A 98 14.09 -10.38 12.79
CA LEU A 98 15.34 -11.05 12.43
C LEU A 98 16.01 -10.38 11.23
N PHE A 99 15.26 -10.12 10.15
CA PHE A 99 15.79 -9.50 8.94
C PHE A 99 16.29 -8.08 9.18
N ASP A 100 15.57 -7.29 9.99
CA ASP A 100 16.00 -5.95 10.34
C ASP A 100 17.24 -5.96 11.24
N LEU A 101 17.35 -6.90 12.19
CA LEU A 101 18.56 -7.07 13.01
C LEU A 101 19.77 -7.51 12.18
N ILE A 102 19.57 -8.38 11.19
CA ILE A 102 20.63 -8.76 10.24
C ILE A 102 21.08 -7.53 9.44
N HIS A 103 20.14 -6.69 9.00
CA HIS A 103 20.47 -5.45 8.29
C HIS A 103 21.31 -4.51 9.17
N ILE A 104 20.92 -4.33 10.44
CA ILE A 104 21.69 -3.54 11.42
C ILE A 104 23.10 -4.13 11.62
N ALA A 105 23.21 -5.46 11.75
CA ALA A 105 24.49 -6.14 11.95
C ALA A 105 25.44 -6.00 10.75
N LEU A 106 24.91 -5.98 9.52
CA LEU A 106 25.67 -5.74 8.29
C LEU A 106 26.02 -4.24 8.07
N GLY A 107 25.44 -3.37 8.89
CA GLY A 107 25.64 -1.92 8.86
C GLY A 107 24.45 -1.20 8.28
N VAL A 108 23.90 -0.22 9.02
CA VAL A 108 22.72 0.57 8.63
C VAL A 108 22.95 1.36 7.32
N ASN A 109 24.20 1.68 7.00
CA ASN A 109 24.59 2.36 5.76
C ASN A 109 24.72 1.40 4.56
N TYR A 110 24.58 0.08 4.76
CA TYR A 110 24.57 -0.89 3.69
C TYR A 110 23.21 -0.89 3.00
N THR A 111 23.05 0.04 2.06
CA THR A 111 21.83 0.22 1.26
C THR A 111 21.59 -0.91 0.26
N GLY A 112 22.58 -1.78 0.05
CA GLY A 112 22.50 -2.97 -0.79
C GLY A 112 22.05 -4.24 -0.06
N PHE A 113 21.49 -4.14 1.15
CA PHE A 113 20.95 -5.32 1.84
C PHE A 113 19.74 -5.87 1.08
N ASN A 114 19.96 -6.95 0.35
CA ASN A 114 18.92 -7.78 -0.22
C ASN A 114 18.85 -9.07 0.57
N LEU A 115 17.66 -9.42 1.04
CA LEU A 115 17.42 -10.71 1.67
C LEU A 115 17.79 -11.84 0.69
N PRO A 116 18.34 -12.97 1.17
CA PRO A 116 18.56 -14.14 0.32
C PRO A 116 17.29 -14.51 -0.43
N ILE A 117 17.40 -14.82 -1.72
CA ILE A 117 16.25 -15.02 -2.62
C ILE A 117 15.22 -16.00 -2.04
N ILE A 118 15.69 -17.12 -1.48
CA ILE A 118 14.83 -18.13 -0.85
C ILE A 118 14.08 -17.55 0.36
N SER A 119 14.75 -16.76 1.20
CA SER A 119 14.14 -16.08 2.34
C SER A 119 13.08 -15.08 1.89
N SER A 120 13.35 -14.30 0.83
CA SER A 120 12.41 -13.34 0.24
C SER A 120 11.16 -14.02 -0.32
N LEU A 121 11.33 -15.14 -1.04
CA LEU A 121 10.23 -15.95 -1.56
C LEU A 121 9.35 -16.51 -0.44
N VAL A 122 9.97 -17.14 0.57
CA VAL A 122 9.24 -17.72 1.71
C VAL A 122 8.51 -16.63 2.48
N TYR A 123 9.17 -15.52 2.78
CA TYR A 123 8.57 -14.41 3.53
C TYR A 123 7.36 -13.81 2.79
N THR A 124 7.49 -13.59 1.49
CA THR A 124 6.40 -13.09 0.63
C THR A 124 5.20 -14.04 0.61
N VAL A 125 5.44 -15.35 0.45
CA VAL A 125 4.35 -16.34 0.46
C VAL A 125 3.63 -16.36 1.80
N ILE A 126 4.37 -16.30 2.91
CA ILE A 126 3.80 -16.24 4.26
C ILE A 126 2.94 -14.98 4.44
N ILE A 127 3.40 -13.81 3.98
CA ILE A 127 2.66 -12.54 4.01
C ILE A 127 1.35 -12.64 3.22
N LEU A 128 1.41 -13.15 1.98
CA LEU A 128 0.24 -13.31 1.12
C LEU A 128 -0.79 -14.25 1.74
N VAL A 129 -0.35 -15.42 2.21
CA VAL A 129 -1.21 -16.40 2.88
C VAL A 129 -1.84 -15.80 4.14
N ALA A 130 -1.06 -15.11 4.97
CA ALA A 130 -1.58 -14.45 6.16
C ALA A 130 -2.64 -13.39 5.82
N SER A 131 -2.39 -12.56 4.80
CA SER A 131 -3.31 -11.50 4.36
C SER A 131 -4.66 -12.10 3.91
N ILE A 132 -4.62 -13.16 3.10
CA ILE A 132 -5.82 -13.86 2.63
C ILE A 132 -6.57 -14.49 3.82
N LEU A 133 -5.86 -15.16 4.73
CA LEU A 133 -6.47 -15.79 5.92
C LEU A 133 -7.15 -14.78 6.84
N VAL A 134 -6.57 -13.58 7.00
CA VAL A 134 -7.16 -12.47 7.76
C VAL A 134 -8.46 -12.01 7.09
N ILE A 135 -8.45 -11.77 5.78
CA ILE A 135 -9.65 -11.36 5.04
C ILE A 135 -10.75 -12.43 5.12
N MET A 136 -10.41 -13.70 4.99
CA MET A 136 -11.36 -14.81 5.03
C MET A 136 -12.15 -14.90 6.34
N GLN A 137 -11.63 -14.30 7.42
CA GLN A 137 -12.28 -14.21 8.73
C GLN A 137 -13.15 -12.97 8.92
N ALA A 138 -13.34 -12.13 7.89
CA ALA A 138 -14.35 -11.08 7.92
C ALA A 138 -15.78 -11.67 8.07
N SER A 139 -16.72 -10.89 8.59
CA SER A 139 -18.05 -11.42 8.96
C SER A 139 -18.96 -11.57 7.74
N ARG A 140 -18.99 -10.58 6.85
CA ARG A 140 -19.87 -10.56 5.68
C ARG A 140 -19.14 -11.06 4.45
N VAL A 141 -19.82 -11.89 3.65
CA VAL A 141 -19.26 -12.46 2.41
C VAL A 141 -18.84 -11.35 1.43
N TYR A 142 -19.70 -10.34 1.22
CA TYR A 142 -19.39 -9.21 0.34
C TYR A 142 -18.16 -8.42 0.77
N ASP A 143 -17.95 -8.25 2.09
CA ASP A 143 -16.79 -7.53 2.61
C ASP A 143 -15.50 -8.31 2.32
N LYS A 144 -15.53 -9.66 2.41
CA LYS A 144 -14.40 -10.53 2.03
C LYS A 144 -14.03 -10.34 0.57
N ILE A 145 -15.03 -10.41 -0.31
CA ILE A 145 -14.84 -10.31 -1.75
C ILE A 145 -14.21 -8.96 -2.10
N ILE A 146 -14.73 -7.87 -1.54
CA ILE A 146 -14.21 -6.53 -1.83
C ILE A 146 -12.81 -6.32 -1.26
N MET A 147 -12.53 -6.78 -0.03
CA MET A 147 -11.17 -6.69 0.51
C MET A 147 -10.17 -7.57 -0.27
N LEU A 148 -10.58 -8.74 -0.76
CA LEU A 148 -9.77 -9.55 -1.66
C LEU A 148 -9.51 -8.83 -2.97
N LEU A 149 -10.53 -8.25 -3.60
CA LEU A 149 -10.37 -7.49 -4.84
C LEU A 149 -9.46 -6.27 -4.67
N LEU A 150 -9.53 -5.59 -3.52
CA LEU A 150 -8.61 -4.50 -3.19
C LEU A 150 -7.16 -4.97 -3.01
N LEU A 151 -6.94 -6.22 -2.61
CA LEU A 151 -5.61 -6.83 -2.45
C LEU A 151 -5.05 -7.40 -3.77
N VAL A 152 -5.87 -7.58 -4.81
CA VAL A 152 -5.43 -8.17 -6.09
C VAL A 152 -4.25 -7.41 -6.72
N PRO A 153 -4.23 -6.06 -6.76
CA PRO A 153 -3.05 -5.33 -7.23
C PRO A 153 -1.77 -5.65 -6.46
N ASP A 154 -1.85 -5.74 -5.12
CA ASP A 154 -0.69 -6.11 -4.30
C ASP A 154 -0.21 -7.53 -4.58
N ILE A 155 -1.14 -8.47 -4.81
CA ILE A 155 -0.81 -9.85 -5.20
C ILE A 155 -0.04 -9.86 -6.52
N ASP A 156 -0.51 -9.09 -7.51
CA ASP A 156 0.15 -9.02 -8.82
C ASP A 156 1.54 -8.38 -8.71
N ALA A 157 1.69 -7.36 -7.87
CA ALA A 157 3.00 -6.80 -7.57
C ALA A 157 3.96 -7.81 -6.91
N TYR A 158 3.48 -8.66 -6.00
CA TYR A 158 4.30 -9.75 -5.48
C TYR A 158 4.69 -10.77 -6.55
N LEU A 159 3.82 -11.02 -7.54
CA LEU A 159 4.17 -11.88 -8.66
C LEU A 159 5.31 -11.30 -9.52
N VAL A 160 5.39 -9.97 -9.65
CA VAL A 160 6.56 -9.31 -10.29
C VAL A 160 7.86 -9.64 -9.55
N LEU A 161 7.85 -9.54 -8.22
CA LEU A 161 9.01 -9.86 -7.39
C LEU A 161 9.35 -11.36 -7.43
N ILE A 162 8.36 -12.22 -7.26
CA ILE A 162 8.51 -13.67 -7.33
C ILE A 162 9.07 -14.10 -8.68
N GLY A 163 8.56 -13.55 -9.79
CA GLY A 163 9.08 -13.83 -11.14
C GLY A 163 10.55 -13.48 -11.27
N SER A 164 10.95 -12.30 -10.77
CA SER A 164 12.33 -11.82 -10.78
C SER A 164 13.25 -12.74 -9.96
N TRP A 165 12.85 -13.06 -8.74
CA TRP A 165 13.57 -13.96 -7.83
C TRP A 165 13.68 -15.38 -8.37
N LEU A 166 12.63 -15.90 -9.01
CA LEU A 166 12.68 -17.22 -9.65
C LEU A 166 13.60 -17.23 -10.86
N THR A 167 13.64 -16.16 -11.67
CA THR A 167 14.61 -16.02 -12.77
C THR A 167 16.04 -15.99 -12.25
N GLU A 168 16.30 -15.24 -11.19
CA GLU A 168 17.62 -15.17 -10.56
C GLU A 168 18.05 -16.52 -9.97
N LEU A 169 17.15 -17.19 -9.23
CA LEU A 169 17.42 -18.48 -8.58
C LEU A 169 17.65 -19.61 -9.60
N SER A 170 16.82 -19.68 -10.64
CA SER A 170 16.87 -20.75 -11.64
C SER A 170 17.84 -20.47 -12.78
N LYS A 171 18.30 -19.22 -12.93
CA LYS A 171 19.02 -18.70 -14.10
C LYS A 171 18.27 -18.94 -15.43
N SER A 172 16.95 -19.12 -15.37
CA SER A 172 16.10 -19.36 -16.53
C SER A 172 15.21 -18.15 -16.83
N SER A 173 15.26 -17.70 -18.08
CA SER A 173 14.42 -16.61 -18.58
C SER A 173 12.93 -16.97 -18.66
N THR A 174 12.57 -18.26 -18.58
CA THR A 174 11.16 -18.70 -18.63
C THR A 174 10.34 -18.12 -17.48
N PHE A 175 10.94 -17.99 -16.29
CA PHE A 175 10.25 -17.41 -15.13
C PHE A 175 10.02 -15.89 -15.25
N ASN A 176 10.76 -15.22 -16.15
CA ASN A 176 10.60 -13.78 -16.38
C ASN A 176 9.26 -13.45 -17.04
N ILE A 177 8.58 -14.44 -17.63
CA ILE A 177 7.22 -14.29 -18.17
C ILE A 177 6.25 -13.86 -17.07
N ILE A 178 6.42 -14.35 -15.83
CA ILE A 178 5.59 -13.96 -14.69
C ILE A 178 5.76 -12.47 -14.39
N ASN A 179 7.01 -11.99 -14.35
CA ASN A 179 7.32 -10.57 -14.15
C ASN A 179 6.66 -9.71 -15.24
N ILE A 180 6.82 -10.09 -16.51
CA ILE A 180 6.29 -9.32 -17.64
C ILE A 180 4.76 -9.23 -17.59
N ILE A 181 4.07 -10.36 -17.45
CA ILE A 181 2.61 -10.39 -17.44
C ILE A 181 2.06 -9.59 -16.26
N SER A 182 2.59 -9.80 -15.06
CA SER A 182 2.15 -9.09 -13.86
C SER A 182 2.44 -7.58 -13.93
N GLY A 183 3.61 -7.18 -14.45
CA GLY A 183 3.92 -5.76 -14.64
C GLY A 183 2.96 -5.07 -15.61
N GLU A 184 2.53 -5.76 -16.67
CA GLU A 184 1.58 -5.24 -17.65
C GLU A 184 0.14 -5.21 -17.12
N SER A 185 -0.28 -6.21 -16.32
CA SER A 185 -1.63 -6.30 -15.79
C SER A 185 -1.90 -5.38 -14.60
N LEU A 186 -0.87 -5.01 -13.83
CA LEU A 186 -0.99 -4.27 -12.57
C LEU A 186 -1.88 -3.03 -12.70
N ALA A 187 -1.66 -2.23 -13.74
CA ALA A 187 -2.45 -1.04 -14.02
C ALA A 187 -3.95 -1.35 -14.16
N TYR A 188 -4.27 -2.34 -15.00
CA TYR A 188 -5.66 -2.73 -15.24
C TYR A 188 -6.32 -3.30 -13.98
N LEU A 189 -5.57 -4.05 -13.18
CA LEU A 189 -6.07 -4.60 -11.91
C LEU A 189 -6.37 -3.49 -10.89
N VAL A 190 -5.53 -2.46 -10.80
CA VAL A 190 -5.81 -1.29 -9.95
C VAL A 190 -7.09 -0.59 -10.41
N LEU A 191 -7.25 -0.39 -11.72
CA LEU A 191 -8.44 0.24 -12.27
C LEU A 191 -9.70 -0.56 -11.98
N ILE A 192 -9.68 -1.86 -12.28
CA ILE A 192 -10.81 -2.78 -12.07
C ILE A 192 -11.16 -2.81 -10.57
N SER A 193 -10.17 -2.96 -9.71
CA SER A 193 -10.35 -2.98 -8.26
C SER A 193 -10.97 -1.68 -7.74
N GLY A 194 -10.44 -0.52 -8.19
CA GLY A 194 -10.97 0.80 -7.82
C GLY A 194 -12.41 1.01 -8.27
N VAL A 195 -12.75 0.65 -9.52
CA VAL A 195 -14.12 0.76 -10.05
C VAL A 195 -15.10 -0.12 -9.28
N ILE A 196 -14.73 -1.39 -9.03
CA ILE A 196 -15.58 -2.31 -8.27
C ILE A 196 -15.76 -1.81 -6.84
N PHE A 197 -14.71 -1.29 -6.21
CA PHE A 197 -14.79 -0.72 -4.87
C PHE A 197 -15.72 0.50 -4.81
N ILE A 198 -15.60 1.43 -5.77
CA ILE A 198 -16.52 2.57 -5.88
C ILE A 198 -17.97 2.07 -6.02
N GLY A 199 -18.22 1.11 -6.92
CA GLY A 199 -19.54 0.49 -7.08
C GLY A 199 -20.08 -0.13 -5.78
N TYR A 200 -19.25 -0.84 -5.04
CA TYR A 200 -19.60 -1.38 -3.72
C TYR A 200 -19.93 -0.29 -2.70
N THR A 201 -19.19 0.82 -2.68
CA THR A 201 -19.48 1.93 -1.76
C THR A 201 -20.80 2.62 -2.12
N MET A 202 -21.10 2.76 -3.41
CA MET A 202 -22.38 3.28 -3.90
C MET A 202 -23.54 2.35 -3.55
N TRP A 203 -23.36 1.03 -3.70
CA TRP A 203 -24.34 0.04 -3.25
C TRP A 203 -24.63 0.15 -1.75
N ASN A 204 -23.60 0.43 -0.94
CA ASN A 204 -23.74 0.74 0.47
C ASN A 204 -24.33 2.13 0.76
N ARG A 205 -24.78 2.87 -0.27
CA ARG A 205 -25.47 4.17 -0.19
C ARG A 205 -24.66 5.24 0.56
N ILE A 206 -23.34 5.33 0.34
CA ILE A 206 -22.55 6.42 0.92
C ILE A 206 -23.17 7.78 0.55
N SER A 207 -23.06 8.76 1.46
CA SER A 207 -23.66 10.08 1.22
C SER A 207 -22.91 10.80 0.11
N TRP A 208 -23.66 11.43 -0.81
CA TRP A 208 -23.12 12.23 -1.91
C TRP A 208 -22.14 13.31 -1.46
N LYS A 209 -22.24 13.82 -0.23
CA LYS A 209 -21.30 14.80 0.31
C LYS A 209 -19.84 14.30 0.35
N TYR A 210 -19.61 12.99 0.34
CA TYR A 210 -18.27 12.42 0.26
C TYR A 210 -17.84 12.17 -1.18
N ILE A 211 -18.77 11.83 -2.08
CA ILE A 211 -18.48 11.58 -3.50
C ILE A 211 -18.21 12.90 -4.24
N ILE A 212 -19.00 13.93 -3.99
CA ILE A 212 -18.95 15.22 -4.69
C ILE A 212 -17.54 15.83 -4.66
N PRO A 213 -16.86 15.95 -3.51
CA PRO A 213 -15.48 16.44 -3.47
C PRO A 213 -14.54 15.64 -4.38
N GLY A 214 -14.69 14.32 -4.44
CA GLY A 214 -13.90 13.47 -5.33
C GLY A 214 -14.16 13.74 -6.81
N ILE A 215 -15.41 14.00 -7.20
CA ILE A 215 -15.76 14.41 -8.57
C ILE A 215 -15.17 15.79 -8.88
N VAL A 216 -15.35 16.75 -7.97
CA VAL A 216 -14.88 18.14 -8.13
C VAL A 216 -13.36 18.21 -8.28
N VAL A 217 -12.61 17.34 -7.60
CA VAL A 217 -11.14 17.28 -7.73
C VAL A 217 -10.72 16.43 -8.93
N GLY A 218 -11.27 15.23 -9.08
CA GLY A 218 -10.82 14.26 -10.07
C GLY A 218 -11.24 14.59 -11.50
N LEU A 219 -12.47 15.05 -11.70
CA LEU A 219 -13.04 15.24 -13.04
C LEU A 219 -12.36 16.37 -13.83
N PRO A 220 -12.10 17.57 -13.25
CA PRO A 220 -11.38 18.61 -13.98
C PRO A 220 -9.97 18.19 -14.37
N VAL A 221 -9.23 17.55 -13.46
CA VAL A 221 -7.88 17.05 -13.75
C VAL A 221 -7.90 16.00 -14.86
N PHE A 222 -8.88 15.09 -14.82
CA PHE A 222 -9.10 14.13 -15.90
C PHE A 222 -9.40 14.81 -17.23
N ILE A 223 -10.31 15.78 -17.29
CA ILE A 223 -10.66 16.51 -18.52
C ILE A 223 -9.44 17.24 -19.09
N ILE A 224 -8.72 17.98 -18.23
CA ILE A 224 -7.51 18.72 -18.61
C ILE A 224 -6.47 17.78 -19.22
N ALA A 225 -6.25 16.62 -18.59
CA ALA A 225 -5.28 15.65 -19.06
C ALA A 225 -5.76 14.91 -20.32
N TRP A 226 -7.02 14.46 -20.37
CA TRP A 226 -7.57 13.68 -21.48
C TRP A 226 -7.62 14.46 -22.78
N PHE A 227 -8.06 15.72 -22.71
CA PHE A 227 -8.09 16.62 -23.87
C PHE A 227 -6.77 17.36 -24.07
N ASN A 228 -5.74 17.06 -23.27
CA ASN A 228 -4.44 17.71 -23.30
C ASN A 228 -4.53 19.25 -23.31
N LEU A 229 -5.47 19.81 -22.53
CA LEU A 229 -5.73 21.26 -22.46
C LEU A 229 -4.52 22.04 -21.91
N ILE A 230 -3.72 21.38 -21.08
CA ILE A 230 -2.41 21.86 -20.64
C ILE A 230 -1.37 20.85 -21.12
N PRO A 231 -0.48 21.23 -22.06
CA PRO A 231 0.55 20.36 -22.59
C PRO A 231 1.39 19.73 -21.47
N GLY A 232 1.58 18.41 -21.54
CA GLY A 232 2.42 17.68 -20.61
C GLY A 232 1.74 17.23 -19.31
N VAL A 233 0.52 17.70 -18.99
CA VAL A 233 -0.20 17.24 -17.78
C VAL A 233 -0.59 15.77 -17.87
N ALA A 234 -0.99 15.30 -19.05
CA ALA A 234 -1.31 13.89 -19.27
C ALA A 234 -0.09 12.98 -19.07
N MET A 235 1.10 13.43 -19.47
CA MET A 235 2.35 12.72 -19.22
C MET A 235 2.76 12.81 -17.75
N ALA A 236 2.68 14.01 -17.16
CA ALA A 236 2.97 14.20 -15.74
C ALA A 236 2.12 13.26 -14.88
N ILE A 237 0.80 13.22 -15.07
CA ILE A 237 -0.07 12.29 -14.32
C ILE A 237 0.21 10.83 -14.72
N GLY A 238 0.30 10.54 -16.02
CA GLY A 238 0.45 9.16 -16.51
C GLY A 238 1.79 8.48 -16.18
N PHE A 239 2.83 9.25 -15.83
CA PHE A 239 4.13 8.72 -15.38
C PHE A 239 4.38 8.93 -13.88
N THR A 240 4.03 10.11 -13.35
CA THR A 240 4.23 10.43 -11.92
C THR A 240 3.28 9.62 -11.06
N PHE A 241 2.02 9.44 -11.44
CA PHE A 241 1.03 8.77 -10.59
C PHE A 241 1.27 7.26 -10.43
N PRO A 242 1.59 6.47 -11.47
CA PRO A 242 2.01 5.08 -11.29
C PRO A 242 3.28 4.95 -10.44
N TYR A 243 4.23 5.87 -10.62
CA TYR A 243 5.47 5.87 -9.86
C TYR A 243 5.25 6.24 -8.38
N VAL A 244 4.44 7.27 -8.10
CA VAL A 244 4.02 7.66 -6.73
C VAL A 244 3.22 6.55 -6.08
N LEU A 245 2.40 5.82 -6.83
CA LEU A 245 1.69 4.65 -6.36
C LEU A 245 2.52 3.36 -6.49
N GLY A 246 3.85 3.46 -6.58
CA GLY A 246 4.78 2.33 -6.63
C GLY A 246 4.27 1.16 -7.48
N MET A 247 3.81 1.40 -8.70
CA MET A 247 3.32 0.32 -9.54
C MET A 247 4.49 -0.30 -10.29
N LEU A 248 5.15 -1.28 -9.66
CA LEU A 248 6.24 -2.06 -10.27
C LEU A 248 5.85 -2.55 -11.67
N GLY A 249 6.73 -2.31 -12.64
CA GLY A 249 6.59 -2.90 -13.97
C GLY A 249 5.57 -2.22 -14.88
N VAL A 250 4.94 -1.12 -14.47
CA VAL A 250 4.17 -0.26 -15.38
C VAL A 250 5.13 0.45 -16.32
N ARG A 251 5.42 -0.22 -17.44
CA ARG A 251 6.33 0.27 -18.49
C ARG A 251 5.62 1.23 -19.47
N ASN A 252 4.29 1.33 -19.38
CA ASN A 252 3.45 2.06 -20.29
C ASN A 252 2.76 3.23 -19.61
N TRP A 253 2.49 4.28 -20.39
CA TRP A 253 1.71 5.43 -19.95
C TRP A 253 0.32 5.01 -19.43
N MET A 254 -0.04 5.45 -18.23
CA MET A 254 -1.39 5.25 -17.70
C MET A 254 -2.37 6.31 -18.21
N PRO A 255 -3.57 5.91 -18.65
CA PRO A 255 -4.62 6.84 -19.01
C PRO A 255 -5.02 7.77 -17.83
N PRO A 256 -5.30 9.06 -18.06
CA PRO A 256 -5.65 10.00 -17.00
C PRO A 256 -6.89 9.63 -16.16
N ILE A 257 -7.74 8.74 -16.68
CA ILE A 257 -8.92 8.23 -15.96
C ILE A 257 -8.55 7.52 -14.65
N PHE A 258 -7.33 7.01 -14.53
CA PHE A 258 -6.79 6.42 -13.32
C PHE A 258 -6.81 7.40 -12.14
N PHE A 259 -6.44 8.66 -12.38
CA PHE A 259 -6.46 9.69 -11.35
C PHE A 259 -7.87 9.93 -10.83
N LEU A 260 -8.86 10.03 -11.73
CA LEU A 260 -10.27 10.18 -11.35
C LEU A 260 -10.74 9.01 -10.48
N ILE A 261 -10.43 7.78 -10.89
CA ILE A 261 -10.83 6.56 -10.17
C ILE A 261 -10.15 6.53 -8.79
N ALA A 262 -8.86 6.83 -8.70
CA ALA A 262 -8.13 6.83 -7.43
C ALA A 262 -8.70 7.87 -6.45
N VAL A 263 -8.96 9.09 -6.90
CA VAL A 263 -9.55 10.16 -6.07
C VAL A 263 -10.97 9.76 -5.64
N LEU A 264 -11.79 9.26 -6.56
CA LEU A 264 -13.14 8.79 -6.21
C LEU A 264 -13.11 7.62 -5.23
N ALA A 265 -12.19 6.67 -5.38
CA ALA A 265 -12.03 5.55 -4.47
C ALA A 265 -11.61 6.02 -3.07
N LEU A 266 -10.67 6.96 -2.97
CA LEU A 266 -10.24 7.57 -1.70
C LEU A 266 -11.41 8.22 -0.96
N PHE A 267 -12.13 9.11 -1.63
CA PHE A 267 -13.28 9.81 -1.05
C PHE A 267 -14.43 8.84 -0.72
N SER A 268 -14.63 7.81 -1.53
CA SER A 268 -15.59 6.75 -1.27
C SER A 268 -15.22 5.93 -0.04
N ALA A 269 -13.94 5.62 0.17
CA ALA A 269 -13.46 4.93 1.35
C ALA A 269 -13.68 5.77 2.63
N ILE A 270 -13.42 7.09 2.57
CA ILE A 270 -13.73 8.02 3.67
C ILE A 270 -15.24 8.01 3.97
N GLY A 271 -16.08 8.08 2.93
CA GLY A 271 -17.54 8.04 3.09
C GLY A 271 -18.05 6.71 3.66
N LEU A 272 -17.40 5.60 3.30
CA LEU A 272 -17.73 4.26 3.78
C LEU A 272 -17.41 4.08 5.27
N TYR A 273 -16.49 4.88 5.85
CA TYR A 273 -16.08 4.78 7.25
C TYR A 273 -17.27 4.75 8.22
N LYS A 274 -18.31 5.56 7.98
CA LYS A 274 -19.48 5.59 8.86
C LYS A 274 -20.39 4.35 8.76
N LYS A 275 -20.25 3.55 7.70
CA LYS A 275 -21.11 2.39 7.41
C LYS A 275 -20.40 1.07 7.62
N ASN A 276 -19.16 0.96 7.16
CA ASN A 276 -18.33 -0.22 7.29
C ASN A 276 -16.88 0.19 7.58
N GLN A 277 -16.56 0.38 8.86
CA GLN A 277 -15.23 0.81 9.30
C GLN A 277 -14.15 -0.19 8.93
N GLN A 278 -14.45 -1.50 8.95
CA GLN A 278 -13.49 -2.54 8.61
C GLN A 278 -13.01 -2.37 7.16
N VAL A 279 -13.93 -2.40 6.20
CA VAL A 279 -13.59 -2.31 4.76
C VAL A 279 -13.00 -0.93 4.43
N SER A 280 -13.56 0.14 5.02
CA SER A 280 -13.07 1.51 4.81
C SER A 280 -11.61 1.67 5.25
N LEU A 281 -11.25 1.21 6.45
CA LEU A 281 -9.89 1.38 6.96
C LEU A 281 -8.91 0.44 6.29
N THR A 282 -9.31 -0.78 5.91
CA THR A 282 -8.50 -1.64 5.04
C THR A 282 -8.20 -0.96 3.71
N ALA A 283 -9.22 -0.41 3.04
CA ALA A 283 -9.05 0.29 1.77
C ALA A 283 -8.14 1.52 1.91
N LEU A 284 -8.36 2.36 2.91
CA LEU A 284 -7.52 3.53 3.17
C LEU A 284 -6.06 3.15 3.47
N ALA A 285 -5.84 2.06 4.22
CA ALA A 285 -4.51 1.57 4.51
C ALA A 285 -3.81 1.00 3.26
N LEU A 286 -4.54 0.31 2.37
CA LEU A 286 -4.01 -0.13 1.07
C LEU A 286 -3.70 1.06 0.15
N PHE A 287 -4.58 2.06 0.09
CA PHE A 287 -4.37 3.24 -0.74
C PHE A 287 -3.19 4.09 -0.28
N GLY A 288 -3.05 4.32 1.03
CA GLY A 288 -1.88 4.99 1.59
C GLY A 288 -0.61 4.14 1.52
N GLY A 289 -0.78 2.82 1.42
CA GLY A 289 0.29 1.84 1.33
C GLY A 289 0.72 1.48 -0.09
N ALA A 290 0.11 2.07 -1.12
CA ALA A 290 0.34 1.69 -2.51
C ALA A 290 1.79 1.88 -2.99
N LEU A 291 2.72 2.39 -2.17
CA LEU A 291 4.17 2.39 -2.44
C LEU A 291 4.76 0.99 -2.56
N ILE A 292 4.55 0.37 -3.70
CA ILE A 292 5.13 -0.91 -4.05
C ILE A 292 6.43 -0.64 -4.84
N PHE A 293 7.52 -0.55 -4.09
CA PHE A 293 8.90 -0.76 -4.54
C PHE A 293 9.39 0.10 -5.71
N ASP A 294 10.03 1.24 -5.39
CA ASP A 294 11.23 1.56 -6.14
C ASP A 294 12.43 1.11 -5.30
N THR A 295 13.27 0.25 -5.86
CA THR A 295 14.64 -0.08 -5.42
C THR A 295 14.96 -0.71 -4.05
N VAL A 296 14.17 -0.58 -2.98
CA VAL A 296 14.59 -1.13 -1.66
C VAL A 296 13.62 -2.20 -1.13
N THR A 297 14.10 -3.45 -1.10
CA THR A 297 13.41 -4.62 -0.53
C THR A 297 13.36 -4.56 1.00
N THR A 298 12.93 -3.44 1.57
CA THR A 298 12.71 -3.37 3.02
C THR A 298 11.49 -4.20 3.38
N THR A 299 11.60 -4.90 4.50
CA THR A 299 10.51 -5.64 5.15
C THR A 299 9.29 -4.75 5.35
N THR A 300 9.49 -3.46 5.65
CA THR A 300 8.43 -2.44 5.80
C THR A 300 7.45 -2.39 4.63
N TYR A 301 7.96 -2.32 3.39
CA TYR A 301 7.10 -2.22 2.21
C TYR A 301 6.41 -3.56 1.90
N MET A 302 7.10 -4.68 2.11
CA MET A 302 6.49 -6.02 1.99
C MET A 302 5.39 -6.25 3.05
N LEU A 303 5.43 -5.58 4.19
CA LEU A 303 4.39 -5.78 5.20
C LEU A 303 3.10 -5.01 4.92
N ILE A 304 3.14 -3.96 4.10
CA ILE A 304 2.01 -3.04 3.91
C ILE A 304 0.68 -3.75 3.61
N PRO A 305 0.60 -4.68 2.64
CA PRO A 305 -0.69 -5.27 2.27
C PRO A 305 -1.27 -6.09 3.43
N LEU A 306 -0.42 -6.82 4.16
CA LEU A 306 -0.82 -7.54 5.35
C LEU A 306 -1.30 -6.57 6.44
N ILE A 307 -0.52 -5.54 6.75
CA ILE A 307 -0.86 -4.55 7.78
C ILE A 307 -2.21 -3.90 7.47
N ALA A 308 -2.48 -3.58 6.22
CA ALA A 308 -3.76 -3.01 5.80
C ALA A 308 -4.95 -3.96 6.07
N THR A 309 -4.79 -5.27 5.82
CA THR A 309 -5.83 -6.25 6.18
C THR A 309 -5.99 -6.37 7.71
N LEU A 310 -4.90 -6.26 8.46
CA LEU A 310 -4.91 -6.31 9.92
C LEU A 310 -5.60 -5.11 10.55
N VAL A 311 -5.39 -3.91 10.00
CA VAL A 311 -6.05 -2.66 10.43
C VAL A 311 -7.57 -2.85 10.43
N GLY A 312 -8.15 -3.38 9.35
CA GLY A 312 -9.59 -3.66 9.28
C GLY A 312 -10.03 -4.74 10.27
N SER A 313 -9.21 -5.77 10.47
CA SER A 313 -9.53 -6.89 11.37
C SER A 313 -9.63 -6.46 12.84
N LEU A 314 -8.74 -5.57 13.30
CA LEU A 314 -8.68 -5.06 14.67
C LEU A 314 -9.88 -4.18 15.03
N ILE A 315 -10.47 -3.51 14.04
CA ILE A 315 -11.65 -2.65 14.21
C ILE A 315 -12.92 -3.48 14.45
N LYS A 316 -12.97 -4.71 13.92
CA LYS A 316 -14.14 -5.60 13.98
C LYS A 316 -14.48 -6.05 15.42
N GLU A 317 -13.61 -5.79 16.38
CA GLU A 317 -13.81 -6.20 17.76
C GLU A 317 -14.92 -5.40 18.47
N LYS A 318 -16.16 -5.87 18.34
CA LYS A 318 -17.06 -5.90 19.50
C LYS A 318 -16.50 -6.95 20.46
N ILE A 319 -15.60 -6.54 21.35
CA ILE A 319 -15.17 -7.41 22.45
C ILE A 319 -16.42 -7.72 23.27
N LYS A 320 -16.86 -8.98 23.24
CA LYS A 320 -17.84 -9.51 24.18
C LYS A 320 -17.32 -9.18 25.59
N VAL A 321 -18.07 -8.36 26.31
CA VAL A 321 -18.00 -8.28 27.77
C VAL A 321 -18.69 -9.53 28.28
#